data_AF-A0A2U2X1Y2-F1
#
_entry.id   AF-A0A2U2X1Y2-F1
#
_cell.length_a   1.000
_cell.length_b   1.000
_cell.length_c   1.000
_cell.angle_alpha   90.00
_cell.angle_beta   90.00
_cell.angle_gamma   90.00
#
_symmetry.space_group_name_H-M   'P 1'
#
loop_
_entity.id
_entity.type
_entity.pdbx_description
1 polymer ?
#
loop_
_entity_poly.entity_id
_entity_poly.type
_entity_poly.pdbx_seq_one_letter_code
_entity_poly.pdbx_strand_id
1 'polypeptide(L)'
;MKNIPLVIGALLFSTLFHKQGVGLNLSIFSILTLTVLILYNKSAFKQKSTIAYALLYLITAASIFIYNNTLSIVANTIAFITLVGHVSEQNSSIYVNWLNGLYTSIAGFFHRNFGVNESEQKVESKKEIDYLHLAKIIGIPLIILTIFISLYKNGNPMFNGLINDIDFSFINFQWILVALCGYYLLNNISNPVIVDPATTNDVKTGNILPYQESKETDNLKKEHQFGFILITALNALIIIFLITDITYLLSSNDLRASVFSNQVHSGINALIASIIIAIIIILYFFRGDLNFYKKNKNLKLVAYTWIILNTILVINIIIKDTQYIFYFGLTYKRIGVLVYLLLTVIGLVTTFIKVKDLKNFWYLFRINTVTAFTILIVSSTINWDSYITIYNLNYAKSMDFNYLIELSNNNAFILKNYLDENNLDDKKALNINRKFKNYMRELKNKSWQESQFDNFKLK
;
A
#
# COMPACT_ATOMS: atom_id res chain seq x y z
N MET A 1 3.88 -29.76 19.41
CA MET A 1 5.02 -29.29 18.57
C MET A 1 4.63 -28.20 17.56
N LYS A 2 3.39 -28.18 17.02
CA LYS A 2 2.98 -27.15 16.05
C LYS A 2 3.19 -25.71 16.54
N ASN A 3 2.96 -25.37 17.81
CA ASN A 3 3.01 -23.97 18.26
C ASN A 3 4.42 -23.42 18.55
N ILE A 4 5.48 -24.24 18.54
CA ILE A 4 6.85 -23.82 18.90
C ILE A 4 7.36 -22.68 17.99
N PRO A 5 7.21 -22.75 16.65
CA PRO A 5 7.62 -21.66 15.76
C PRO A 5 6.89 -20.34 16.03
N LEU A 6 5.64 -20.37 16.52
CA LEU A 6 4.88 -19.16 16.84
C LEU A 6 5.40 -18.50 18.11
N VAL A 7 5.76 -19.30 19.12
CA VAL A 7 6.36 -18.79 20.36
C VAL A 7 7.73 -18.19 20.07
N ILE A 8 8.58 -18.89 19.32
CA ILE A 8 9.88 -18.36 18.89
C ILE A 8 9.69 -17.06 18.09
N GLY A 9 8.75 -17.06 17.14
CA GLY A 9 8.45 -15.87 16.34
C GLY A 9 7.93 -14.70 17.16
N ALA A 10 7.16 -14.95 18.22
CA ALA A 10 6.67 -13.93 19.15
C ALA A 10 7.78 -13.30 19.99
N LEU A 11 8.72 -14.11 20.48
CA LEU A 11 9.90 -13.60 21.18
C LEU A 11 10.77 -12.77 20.23
N LEU A 12 11.00 -13.27 19.00
CA LEU A 12 11.71 -12.52 17.96
C LEU A 12 11.01 -11.18 17.65
N PHE A 13 9.69 -11.19 17.48
CA PHE A 13 8.91 -9.97 17.26
C PHE A 13 9.15 -8.93 18.38
N SER A 14 9.13 -9.36 19.64
CA SER A 14 9.41 -8.45 20.75
C SER A 14 10.85 -7.94 20.75
N THR A 15 11.84 -8.78 20.46
CA THR A 15 13.25 -8.32 20.31
C THR A 15 13.45 -7.33 19.16
N LEU A 16 12.61 -7.40 18.12
CA LEU A 16 12.70 -6.54 16.94
C LEU A 16 12.05 -5.16 17.15
N PHE A 17 10.94 -5.09 17.91
CA PHE A 17 10.11 -3.88 17.99
C PHE A 17 10.05 -3.22 19.37
N HIS A 18 10.46 -3.89 20.45
CA HIS A 18 10.37 -3.30 21.79
C HIS A 18 11.30 -2.08 21.93
N LYS A 19 10.69 -0.90 22.12
CA LYS A 19 11.35 0.41 22.21
C LYS A 19 12.19 0.77 20.98
N GLN A 20 11.83 0.23 19.81
CA GLN A 20 12.50 0.53 18.54
C GLN A 20 11.53 1.22 17.58
N GLY A 21 12.06 2.14 16.75
CA GLY A 21 11.40 2.67 15.56
C GLY A 21 11.37 1.68 14.41
N VAL A 22 10.98 2.13 13.21
CA VAL A 22 10.90 1.29 12.00
C VAL A 22 12.20 1.39 11.20
N GLY A 23 12.72 0.23 10.79
CA GLY A 23 13.89 0.10 9.93
C GLY A 23 14.09 -1.36 9.51
N LEU A 24 15.31 -1.88 9.66
CA LEU A 24 15.66 -3.29 9.38
C LEU A 24 14.74 -4.29 10.09
N ASN A 25 14.24 -3.95 11.28
CA ASN A 25 13.31 -4.80 12.03
C ASN A 25 12.05 -5.19 11.25
N LEU A 26 11.45 -4.26 10.49
CA LEU A 26 10.27 -4.53 9.68
C LEU A 26 10.61 -5.43 8.48
N SER A 27 11.80 -5.28 7.91
CA SER A 27 12.30 -6.14 6.85
C SER A 27 12.54 -7.57 7.35
N ILE A 28 13.18 -7.73 8.51
CA ILE A 28 13.38 -9.04 9.16
C ILE A 28 12.03 -9.65 9.53
N PHE A 29 11.10 -8.85 10.07
CA PHE A 29 9.77 -9.32 10.40
C PHE A 29 9.01 -9.80 9.16
N SER A 30 9.19 -9.15 8.01
CA SER A 30 8.58 -9.60 6.74
C SER A 30 9.07 -10.99 6.30
N ILE A 31 10.33 -11.31 6.55
CA ILE A 31 10.88 -12.66 6.30
C ILE A 31 10.29 -13.66 7.31
N LEU A 32 10.16 -13.26 8.57
CA LEU A 32 9.59 -14.09 9.63
C LEU A 32 8.11 -14.42 9.36
N THR A 33 7.28 -13.44 9.01
CA THR A 33 5.86 -13.65 8.68
C THR A 33 5.72 -14.53 7.45
N LEU A 34 6.53 -14.33 6.41
CA LEU A 34 6.53 -15.19 5.23
C LEU A 34 6.91 -16.63 5.59
N THR A 35 7.91 -16.82 6.46
CA THR A 35 8.31 -18.16 6.93
C THR A 35 7.16 -18.86 7.65
N VAL A 36 6.45 -18.15 8.54
CA VAL A 36 5.27 -18.68 9.21
C VAL A 36 4.17 -19.03 8.21
N LEU A 37 3.87 -18.15 7.25
CA LEU A 37 2.87 -18.43 6.21
C LEU A 37 3.21 -19.69 5.41
N ILE A 38 4.48 -19.86 4.98
CA ILE A 38 4.92 -21.04 4.22
C ILE A 38 4.83 -22.31 5.06
N LEU A 39 5.28 -22.27 6.33
CA LEU A 39 5.32 -23.46 7.19
C LEU A 39 3.93 -24.03 7.45
N TYR A 40 2.93 -23.17 7.62
CA TYR A 40 1.56 -23.58 7.97
C TYR A 40 0.64 -23.74 6.75
N ASN A 41 0.90 -23.02 5.65
CA ASN A 41 0.03 -22.98 4.47
C ASN A 41 0.74 -23.47 3.20
N LYS A 42 1.52 -24.56 3.29
CA LYS A 42 2.34 -25.11 2.19
C LYS A 42 1.56 -25.34 0.88
N SER A 43 0.29 -25.70 0.96
CA SER A 43 -0.58 -25.90 -0.21
C SER A 43 -0.82 -24.61 -1.00
N ALA A 44 -1.03 -23.47 -0.32
CA ALA A 44 -1.24 -22.17 -0.96
C ALA A 44 -0.01 -21.74 -1.76
N PHE A 45 1.19 -21.95 -1.22
CA PHE A 45 2.46 -21.60 -1.87
C PHE A 45 2.84 -22.47 -3.08
N LYS A 46 2.01 -23.47 -3.44
CA LYS A 46 2.14 -24.15 -4.73
C LYS A 46 1.64 -23.29 -5.91
N GLN A 47 0.80 -22.30 -5.63
CA GLN A 47 0.26 -21.42 -6.67
C GLN A 47 1.22 -20.28 -7.01
N LYS A 48 1.40 -20.03 -8.31
CA LYS A 48 2.28 -18.96 -8.82
C LYS A 48 1.86 -17.57 -8.35
N SER A 49 0.55 -17.34 -8.21
CA SER A 49 -0.03 -16.08 -7.69
C SER A 49 0.43 -15.79 -6.26
N THR A 50 0.38 -16.78 -5.38
CA THR A 50 0.82 -16.64 -3.99
C THR A 50 2.31 -16.35 -3.89
N ILE A 51 3.12 -17.01 -4.73
CA ILE A 51 4.56 -16.73 -4.84
C ILE A 51 4.79 -15.28 -5.31
N ALA A 52 4.02 -14.80 -6.29
CA ALA A 52 4.13 -13.43 -6.78
C ALA A 52 3.82 -12.40 -5.67
N TYR A 53 2.74 -12.58 -4.90
CA TYR A 53 2.44 -11.70 -3.76
C TYR A 53 3.50 -11.76 -2.66
N ALA A 54 4.08 -12.94 -2.41
CA ALA A 54 5.19 -13.08 -1.46
C ALA A 54 6.43 -12.31 -1.92
N LEU A 55 6.76 -12.35 -3.22
CA LEU A 55 7.86 -11.57 -3.78
C LEU A 55 7.60 -10.06 -3.69
N LEU A 56 6.38 -9.59 -3.99
CA LEU A 56 6.01 -8.17 -3.85
C LEU A 56 6.13 -7.71 -2.38
N TYR A 57 5.73 -8.55 -1.43
CA TYR A 57 5.90 -8.28 -0.01
C TYR A 57 7.39 -8.19 0.39
N LEU A 58 8.25 -9.05 -0.13
CA LEU A 58 9.70 -8.96 0.11
C LEU A 58 10.35 -7.75 -0.58
N ILE A 59 9.91 -7.36 -1.77
CA ILE A 59 10.42 -6.18 -2.49
C ILE A 59 10.14 -4.91 -1.68
N THR A 60 8.92 -4.78 -1.12
CA THR A 60 8.59 -3.64 -0.25
C THR A 60 9.37 -3.68 1.06
N ALA A 61 9.61 -4.88 1.63
CA ALA A 61 10.45 -5.05 2.81
C ALA A 61 11.90 -4.62 2.56
N ALA A 62 12.48 -4.96 1.40
CA ALA A 62 13.80 -4.48 1.00
C ALA A 62 13.81 -2.96 0.80
N SER A 63 12.76 -2.39 0.20
CA SER A 63 12.64 -0.95 -0.02
C SER A 63 12.60 -0.16 1.30
N ILE A 64 11.99 -0.69 2.36
CA ILE A 64 12.03 -0.11 3.71
C ILE A 64 13.47 -0.04 4.22
N PHE A 65 14.25 -1.12 4.08
CA PHE A 65 15.65 -1.11 4.52
C PHE A 65 16.51 -0.13 3.72
N ILE A 66 16.26 0.01 2.42
CA ILE A 66 17.05 0.88 1.54
C ILE A 66 16.71 2.36 1.77
N TYR A 67 15.43 2.71 1.83
CA TYR A 67 14.98 4.11 1.80
C TYR A 67 14.26 4.59 3.07
N ASN A 68 13.81 3.68 3.94
CA ASN A 68 13.05 3.96 5.15
C ASN A 68 12.04 5.12 5.03
N ASN A 69 11.23 5.10 3.97
CA ASN A 69 10.24 6.14 3.72
C ASN A 69 8.82 5.66 4.06
N THR A 70 7.93 6.60 4.34
CA THR A 70 6.54 6.31 4.73
C THR A 70 5.79 5.51 3.67
N LEU A 71 6.07 5.76 2.38
CA LEU A 71 5.40 5.08 1.27
C LEU A 71 5.75 3.58 1.23
N SER A 72 7.01 3.21 1.45
CA SER A 72 7.47 1.82 1.54
C SER A 72 6.86 1.10 2.73
N ILE A 73 6.68 1.77 3.87
CA ILE A 73 6.01 1.20 5.05
C ILE A 73 4.53 0.92 4.75
N VAL A 74 3.82 1.89 4.13
CA VAL A 74 2.42 1.73 3.73
C VAL A 74 2.26 0.61 2.69
N ALA A 75 3.12 0.60 1.67
CA ALA A 75 3.12 -0.43 0.63
C ALA A 75 3.39 -1.83 1.20
N ASN A 76 4.35 -1.96 2.13
CA ASN A 76 4.63 -3.23 2.80
C ASN A 76 3.46 -3.70 3.67
N THR A 77 2.80 -2.79 4.38
CA THR A 77 1.60 -3.10 5.17
C THR A 77 0.47 -3.60 4.28
N ILE A 78 0.20 -2.92 3.17
CA ILE A 78 -0.84 -3.35 2.22
C ILE A 78 -0.45 -4.67 1.54
N ALA A 79 0.82 -4.86 1.19
CA ALA A 79 1.33 -6.12 0.63
C ALA A 79 1.21 -7.29 1.62
N PHE A 80 1.49 -7.06 2.90
CA PHE A 80 1.28 -8.03 3.98
C PHE A 80 -0.19 -8.46 4.05
N ILE A 81 -1.10 -7.50 4.15
CA ILE A 81 -2.55 -7.75 4.20
C ILE A 81 -2.99 -8.52 2.94
N THR A 82 -2.53 -8.10 1.76
CA THR A 82 -2.84 -8.76 0.49
C THR A 82 -2.37 -10.22 0.47
N LEU A 83 -1.15 -10.49 0.92
CA LEU A 83 -0.58 -11.83 0.97
C LEU A 83 -1.36 -12.72 1.94
N VAL A 84 -1.63 -12.25 3.16
CA VAL A 84 -2.40 -13.01 4.17
C VAL A 84 -3.79 -13.35 3.64
N GLY A 85 -4.49 -12.39 3.05
CA GLY A 85 -5.81 -12.64 2.46
C GLY A 85 -5.78 -13.56 1.26
N HIS A 86 -4.78 -13.44 0.39
CA HIS A 86 -4.64 -14.34 -0.75
C HIS A 86 -4.28 -15.77 -0.32
N VAL A 87 -3.58 -15.95 0.80
CA VAL A 87 -3.36 -17.29 1.38
C VAL A 87 -4.67 -17.88 1.90
N SER A 88 -5.61 -17.06 2.40
CA SER A 88 -6.92 -17.53 2.88
C SER A 88 -7.81 -18.11 1.78
N GLU A 89 -7.88 -17.45 0.61
CA GLU A 89 -8.58 -17.93 -0.58
C GLU A 89 -7.83 -17.43 -1.81
N GLN A 90 -7.31 -18.34 -2.63
CA GLN A 90 -6.41 -17.93 -3.71
C GLN A 90 -7.17 -17.43 -4.95
N ASN A 91 -8.45 -17.77 -5.09
CA ASN A 91 -9.26 -17.36 -6.24
C ASN A 91 -9.99 -16.02 -6.02
N SER A 92 -9.92 -15.45 -4.82
CA SER A 92 -10.56 -14.17 -4.52
C SER A 92 -9.78 -12.98 -5.07
N SER A 93 -10.55 -11.95 -5.39
CA SER A 93 -10.06 -10.68 -5.90
C SER A 93 -9.21 -9.94 -4.88
N ILE A 94 -8.31 -9.07 -5.35
CA ILE A 94 -7.37 -8.36 -4.47
C ILE A 94 -8.04 -7.55 -3.35
N TYR A 95 -9.18 -6.92 -3.63
CA TYR A 95 -9.91 -6.15 -2.62
C TYR A 95 -10.55 -7.04 -1.54
N VAL A 96 -10.95 -8.26 -1.89
CA VAL A 96 -11.39 -9.28 -0.93
C VAL A 96 -10.20 -9.84 -0.16
N ASN A 97 -9.04 -9.98 -0.81
CA ASN A 97 -7.80 -10.33 -0.10
C ASN A 97 -7.46 -9.26 0.95
N TRP A 98 -7.72 -7.97 0.67
CA TRP A 98 -7.56 -6.93 1.69
C TRP A 98 -8.50 -7.12 2.88
N LEU A 99 -9.78 -7.41 2.62
CA LEU A 99 -10.76 -7.70 3.66
C LEU A 99 -10.35 -8.92 4.49
N ASN A 100 -10.07 -10.05 3.84
CA ASN A 100 -9.70 -11.30 4.49
C ASN A 100 -8.38 -11.19 5.25
N GLY A 101 -7.38 -10.50 4.68
CA GLY A 101 -6.08 -10.31 5.31
C GLY A 101 -6.14 -9.42 6.55
N LEU A 102 -6.91 -8.32 6.47
CA LEU A 102 -7.09 -7.40 7.59
C LEU A 102 -7.91 -8.05 8.69
N TYR A 103 -9.01 -8.70 8.32
CA TYR A 103 -9.85 -9.45 9.25
C TYR A 103 -9.08 -10.59 9.91
N THR A 104 -8.31 -11.37 9.15
CA THR A 104 -7.43 -12.42 9.69
C THR A 104 -6.47 -11.84 10.72
N SER A 105 -5.75 -10.77 10.37
CA SER A 105 -4.70 -10.19 11.22
C SER A 105 -5.25 -9.70 12.56
N ILE A 106 -6.48 -9.17 12.58
CA ILE A 106 -7.10 -8.57 13.77
C ILE A 106 -7.98 -9.57 14.52
N ALA A 107 -8.83 -10.33 13.83
CA ALA A 107 -9.94 -11.09 14.40
C ALA A 107 -9.88 -12.59 14.12
N GLY A 108 -8.84 -13.11 13.46
CA GLY A 108 -8.75 -14.52 13.08
C GLY A 108 -8.89 -15.49 14.25
N PHE A 109 -8.28 -15.19 15.39
CA PHE A 109 -8.40 -15.98 16.62
C PHE A 109 -9.85 -16.03 17.11
N PHE A 110 -10.52 -14.87 17.18
CA PHE A 110 -11.91 -14.82 17.63
C PHE A 110 -12.85 -15.53 16.67
N HIS A 111 -12.64 -15.37 15.36
CA HIS A 111 -13.43 -16.04 14.34
C HIS A 111 -13.37 -17.57 14.49
N ARG A 112 -12.17 -18.13 14.70
CA ARG A 112 -12.02 -19.59 14.88
C ARG A 112 -12.57 -20.11 16.21
N ASN A 113 -12.51 -19.30 17.27
CA ASN A 113 -12.82 -19.75 18.62
C ASN A 113 -14.26 -19.45 19.06
N PHE A 114 -14.89 -18.43 18.48
CA PHE A 114 -16.23 -17.94 18.83
C PHE A 114 -17.16 -17.83 17.62
N GLY A 115 -16.67 -18.11 16.41
CA GLY A 115 -17.53 -18.23 15.23
C GLY A 115 -18.46 -19.43 15.38
N VAL A 116 -19.77 -19.17 15.29
CA VAL A 116 -20.79 -20.22 15.21
C VAL A 116 -20.75 -20.79 13.78
N ASN A 117 -19.88 -21.77 13.54
CA ASN A 117 -19.93 -22.53 12.28
C ASN A 117 -20.95 -23.66 12.42
N GLU A 118 -22.05 -23.58 11.67
CA GLU A 118 -23.12 -24.59 11.57
C GLU A 118 -22.73 -25.84 10.76
N SER A 119 -21.58 -25.82 10.05
CA SER A 119 -21.10 -26.97 9.28
C SER A 119 -19.88 -27.63 9.93
N GLU A 120 -20.09 -28.89 10.34
CA GLU A 120 -19.09 -29.85 10.82
C GLU A 120 -18.46 -29.56 12.19
N GLN A 121 -19.25 -29.77 13.25
CA GLN A 121 -18.70 -30.27 14.51
C GLN A 121 -18.17 -31.70 14.31
N LYS A 122 -16.96 -31.83 13.74
CA LYS A 122 -16.08 -32.92 14.17
C LYS A 122 -15.52 -32.51 15.53
N VAL A 123 -16.20 -32.95 16.58
CA VAL A 123 -15.68 -32.92 17.94
C VAL A 123 -14.48 -33.89 17.97
N GLU A 124 -13.32 -33.45 17.50
CA GLU A 124 -12.09 -33.94 18.10
C GLU A 124 -12.13 -33.45 19.54
N SER A 125 -12.16 -34.40 20.49
CA SER A 125 -12.10 -34.12 21.91
C SER A 125 -11.02 -33.06 22.15
N LYS A 126 -11.40 -31.87 22.61
CA LYS A 126 -10.44 -30.92 23.18
C LYS A 126 -9.70 -31.69 24.27
N LYS A 127 -8.46 -32.10 24.00
CA LYS A 127 -7.56 -32.45 25.10
C LYS A 127 -7.43 -31.16 25.90
N GLU A 128 -8.09 -31.10 27.04
CA GLU A 128 -7.86 -30.02 27.99
C GLU A 128 -6.35 -29.97 28.21
N ILE A 129 -5.74 -28.88 27.73
CA ILE A 129 -4.35 -28.62 28.02
C ILE A 129 -4.37 -28.35 29.52
N ASP A 130 -3.93 -29.34 30.30
CA ASP A 130 -3.79 -29.19 31.73
C ASP A 130 -2.72 -28.11 31.98
N TYR A 131 -3.19 -26.86 32.15
CA TYR A 131 -2.34 -25.71 32.43
C TYR A 131 -1.52 -25.91 33.70
N LEU A 132 -2.02 -26.74 34.63
CA LEU A 132 -1.35 -27.12 35.86
C LEU A 132 -0.21 -28.10 35.57
N HIS A 133 -0.42 -29.05 34.67
CA HIS A 133 0.65 -29.95 34.18
C HIS A 133 1.70 -29.20 33.35
N LEU A 134 1.31 -28.26 32.49
CA LEU A 134 2.24 -27.43 31.72
C LEU A 134 3.07 -26.51 32.65
N ALA A 135 2.42 -25.87 33.63
CA ALA A 135 3.08 -25.07 34.65
C ALA A 135 4.03 -25.90 35.51
N LYS A 136 3.68 -27.15 35.83
CA LYS A 136 4.58 -28.09 36.53
C LYS A 136 5.77 -28.50 35.66
N ILE A 137 5.53 -28.88 34.40
CA ILE A 137 6.59 -29.31 33.47
C ILE A 137 7.59 -28.20 33.15
N ILE A 138 7.16 -26.94 33.12
CA ILE A 138 8.05 -25.81 32.83
C ILE A 138 8.60 -25.20 34.12
N GLY A 139 7.73 -24.98 35.12
CA GLY A 139 8.06 -24.29 36.36
C GLY A 139 8.98 -25.09 37.27
N ILE A 140 8.74 -26.40 37.46
CA ILE A 140 9.59 -27.23 38.34
C ILE A 140 11.03 -27.28 37.82
N PRO A 141 11.30 -27.59 36.53
CA PRO A 141 12.66 -27.55 36.01
C PRO A 141 13.29 -26.16 36.11
N LEU A 142 12.56 -25.08 35.87
CA LEU A 142 13.07 -23.70 35.99
C LEU A 142 13.50 -23.35 37.41
N ILE A 143 12.67 -23.69 38.41
CA ILE A 143 12.98 -23.48 39.83
C ILE A 143 14.24 -24.27 40.20
N ILE A 144 14.30 -25.55 39.84
CA ILE A 144 15.47 -26.40 40.09
C ILE A 144 16.70 -25.81 39.39
N LEU A 145 16.61 -25.42 38.13
CA LEU A 145 17.71 -24.77 37.39
C LEU A 145 18.19 -23.50 38.08
N THR A 146 17.27 -22.67 38.57
CA THR A 146 17.63 -21.42 39.27
C THR A 146 18.36 -21.69 40.58
N ILE A 147 17.91 -22.71 41.33
CA ILE A 147 18.62 -23.17 42.53
C ILE A 147 20.04 -23.64 42.17
N PHE A 148 20.18 -24.50 41.15
CA PHE A 148 21.50 -25.00 40.73
C PHE A 148 22.40 -23.91 40.16
N ILE A 149 21.87 -22.96 39.38
CA ILE A 149 22.62 -21.79 38.91
C ILE A 149 23.12 -20.97 40.11
N SER A 150 22.29 -20.75 41.13
CA SER A 150 22.70 -20.03 42.34
C SER A 150 23.79 -20.78 43.13
N LEU A 151 23.68 -22.11 43.24
CA LEU A 151 24.71 -22.94 43.90
C LEU A 151 26.04 -22.89 43.14
N TYR A 152 26.01 -23.01 41.81
CA TYR A 152 27.21 -22.94 40.96
C TYR A 152 27.82 -21.53 40.92
N LYS A 153 26.98 -20.49 40.96
CA LYS A 153 27.41 -19.09 41.09
C LYS A 153 28.21 -18.88 42.37
N ASN A 154 27.77 -19.46 43.49
CA ASN A 154 28.50 -19.37 44.77
C ASN A 154 29.75 -20.26 44.79
N GLY A 155 29.74 -21.39 44.08
CA GLY A 155 30.82 -22.37 44.10
C GLY A 155 31.96 -22.14 43.10
N ASN A 156 31.79 -21.29 42.09
CA ASN A 156 32.79 -21.07 41.03
C ASN A 156 32.89 -19.58 40.63
N PRO A 157 33.99 -18.88 40.95
CA PRO A 157 34.18 -17.46 40.61
C PRO A 157 34.11 -17.14 39.10
N MET A 158 34.57 -18.05 38.23
CA MET A 158 34.47 -17.88 36.77
C MET A 158 33.02 -18.00 36.29
N PHE A 159 32.27 -18.96 36.83
CA PHE A 159 30.85 -19.11 36.53
C PHE A 159 30.03 -17.93 37.08
N ASN A 160 30.40 -17.40 38.24
CA ASN A 160 29.81 -16.19 38.79
C ASN A 160 29.97 -14.99 37.85
N GLY A 161 31.18 -14.78 37.32
CA GLY A 161 31.43 -13.75 36.31
C GLY A 161 30.52 -13.90 35.09
N LEU A 162 30.49 -15.10 34.49
CA LEU A 162 29.65 -15.40 33.33
C LEU A 162 28.16 -15.14 33.56
N ILE A 163 27.61 -15.51 34.73
CA ILE A 163 26.19 -15.28 35.04
C ILE A 163 25.89 -13.81 35.30
N ASN A 164 26.81 -13.05 35.91
CA ASN A 164 26.63 -11.62 36.15
C ASN A 164 26.70 -10.79 34.86
N ASP A 165 27.39 -11.28 33.84
CA ASP A 165 27.46 -10.65 32.52
C ASP A 165 26.18 -10.88 31.68
N ILE A 166 25.31 -11.83 32.08
CA ILE A 166 24.02 -12.06 31.42
C ILE A 166 22.99 -11.06 31.95
N ASP A 167 22.72 -10.04 31.14
CA ASP A 167 21.69 -9.03 31.46
C ASP A 167 20.32 -9.39 30.85
N PHE A 168 19.34 -9.68 31.71
CA PHE A 168 17.92 -9.87 31.33
C PHE A 168 17.05 -8.63 31.62
N SER A 169 17.64 -7.48 31.96
CA SER A 169 16.92 -6.23 32.28
C SER A 169 16.01 -5.75 31.15
N PHE A 170 16.27 -6.19 29.91
CA PHE A 170 15.44 -5.88 28.75
C PHE A 170 14.05 -6.57 28.80
N ILE A 171 13.91 -7.68 29.53
CA ILE A 171 12.64 -8.41 29.70
C ILE A 171 11.83 -7.72 30.80
N ASN A 172 11.04 -6.73 30.40
CA ASN A 172 10.08 -6.07 31.28
C ASN A 172 8.64 -6.43 30.88
N PHE A 173 7.65 -5.97 31.65
CA PHE A 173 6.23 -6.21 31.36
C PHE A 173 5.82 -5.73 29.95
N GLN A 174 6.35 -4.60 29.48
CA GLN A 174 6.09 -4.08 28.14
C GLN A 174 6.63 -5.02 27.04
N TRP A 175 7.83 -5.58 27.23
CA TRP A 175 8.42 -6.56 26.31
C TRP A 175 7.56 -7.83 26.24
N ILE A 176 7.02 -8.30 27.37
CA ILE A 176 6.10 -9.44 27.41
C ILE A 176 4.79 -9.12 26.67
N LEU A 177 4.22 -7.93 26.86
CA LEU A 177 3.02 -7.50 26.12
C LEU A 177 3.25 -7.44 24.61
N VAL A 178 4.40 -6.91 24.17
CA VAL A 178 4.76 -6.90 22.74
C VAL A 178 4.92 -8.32 22.21
N ALA A 179 5.51 -9.24 22.99
CA ALA A 179 5.60 -10.65 22.63
C ALA A 179 4.21 -11.29 22.50
N LEU A 180 3.27 -10.99 23.42
CA LEU A 180 1.89 -11.46 23.34
C LEU A 180 1.17 -10.93 22.09
N CYS A 181 1.36 -9.66 21.74
CA CYS A 181 0.84 -9.09 20.48
C CYS A 181 1.44 -9.80 19.25
N GLY A 182 2.75 -10.07 19.27
CA GLY A 182 3.43 -10.82 18.22
C GLY A 182 2.88 -12.25 18.09
N TYR A 183 2.69 -12.93 19.21
CA TYR A 183 2.07 -14.26 19.24
C TYR A 183 0.64 -14.23 18.68
N TYR A 184 -0.16 -13.26 19.10
CA TYR A 184 -1.53 -13.08 18.62
C TYR A 184 -1.58 -12.91 17.10
N LEU A 185 -0.75 -12.01 16.56
CA LEU A 185 -0.64 -11.76 15.12
C LEU A 185 -0.15 -13.00 14.36
N LEU A 186 0.92 -13.64 14.81
CA LEU A 186 1.49 -14.82 14.14
C LEU A 186 0.53 -16.02 14.19
N ASN A 187 -0.18 -16.21 15.31
CA ASN A 187 -1.21 -17.23 15.43
C ASN A 187 -2.38 -16.95 14.46
N ASN A 188 -2.78 -15.68 14.33
CA ASN A 188 -3.81 -15.27 13.39
C ASN A 188 -3.46 -15.61 11.94
N ILE A 189 -2.27 -15.20 11.47
CA ILE A 189 -1.84 -15.46 10.09
C ILE A 189 -1.44 -16.92 9.83
N SER A 190 -1.15 -17.71 10.86
CA SER A 190 -0.80 -19.13 10.69
C SER A 190 -1.97 -19.95 10.13
N ASN A 191 -3.20 -19.59 10.48
CA ASN A 191 -4.43 -20.22 9.98
C ASN A 191 -5.39 -19.12 9.48
N PRO A 192 -5.14 -18.53 8.29
CA PRO A 192 -5.96 -17.44 7.77
C PRO A 192 -7.43 -17.81 7.65
N VAL A 193 -8.30 -16.83 7.83
CA VAL A 193 -9.76 -16.99 7.77
C VAL A 193 -10.35 -16.18 6.63
N ILE A 194 -11.45 -16.66 6.07
CA ILE A 194 -12.21 -15.96 5.05
C ILE A 194 -13.36 -15.17 5.69
N VAL A 195 -13.76 -14.07 5.06
CA VAL A 195 -14.94 -13.29 5.47
C VAL A 195 -16.09 -13.64 4.55
N ASP A 196 -17.05 -14.42 5.05
CA ASP A 196 -18.27 -14.78 4.33
C ASP A 196 -19.48 -13.89 4.73
N PRO A 197 -20.44 -13.67 3.81
CA PRO A 197 -20.53 -14.24 2.46
C PRO A 197 -19.70 -13.49 1.39
N ALA A 198 -18.93 -12.45 1.78
CA ALA A 198 -18.20 -11.60 0.83
C ALA A 198 -17.23 -12.39 -0.06
N THR A 199 -16.45 -13.31 0.52
CA THR A 199 -15.49 -14.15 -0.19
C THR A 199 -16.18 -15.09 -1.16
N THR A 200 -17.15 -15.86 -0.68
CA THR A 200 -17.92 -16.80 -1.51
C THR A 200 -18.64 -16.10 -2.67
N ASN A 201 -19.21 -14.92 -2.43
CA ASN A 201 -19.89 -14.15 -3.48
C ASN A 201 -18.91 -13.64 -4.54
N ASP A 202 -17.72 -13.17 -4.16
CA ASP A 202 -16.71 -12.71 -5.11
C ASP A 202 -16.22 -13.85 -6.00
N VAL A 203 -15.88 -15.00 -5.43
CA VAL A 203 -15.39 -16.17 -6.18
C VAL A 203 -16.43 -16.66 -7.19
N LYS A 204 -17.72 -16.64 -6.82
CA LYS A 204 -18.82 -17.02 -7.73
C LYS A 204 -19.10 -15.98 -8.80
N THR A 205 -18.78 -14.71 -8.55
CA THR A 205 -19.11 -13.63 -9.47
C THR A 205 -18.10 -13.56 -10.62
N GLY A 206 -18.55 -13.90 -11.83
CA GLY A 206 -17.74 -13.77 -13.05
C GLY A 206 -17.43 -12.31 -13.43
N ASN A 207 -16.80 -12.11 -14.60
CA ASN A 207 -16.44 -10.76 -15.10
C ASN A 207 -17.38 -10.23 -16.20
N ILE A 208 -18.28 -11.08 -16.71
CA ILE A 208 -19.14 -10.78 -17.85
C ILE A 208 -20.56 -10.50 -17.32
N LEU A 209 -21.26 -9.55 -17.94
CA LEU A 209 -22.68 -9.35 -17.67
C LEU A 209 -23.47 -10.57 -18.18
N PRO A 210 -24.30 -11.21 -17.35
CA PRO A 210 -25.14 -12.30 -17.82
C PRO A 210 -26.06 -11.79 -18.92
N TYR A 211 -26.19 -12.57 -20.00
CA TYR A 211 -27.14 -12.23 -21.05
C TYR A 211 -28.55 -12.21 -20.48
N GLN A 212 -29.25 -11.11 -20.69
CA GLN A 212 -30.67 -10.98 -20.39
C GLN A 212 -31.37 -10.57 -21.68
N GLU A 213 -32.43 -11.30 -22.03
CA GLU A 213 -33.27 -10.93 -23.15
C GLU A 213 -33.90 -9.57 -22.84
N SER A 214 -33.56 -8.55 -23.64
CA SER A 214 -34.04 -7.19 -23.40
C SER A 214 -35.53 -7.09 -23.72
N LYS A 215 -36.36 -7.16 -22.67
CA LYS A 215 -37.78 -6.78 -22.78
C LYS A 215 -37.82 -5.29 -23.07
N GLU A 216 -38.34 -4.90 -24.24
CA GLU A 216 -38.52 -3.49 -24.63
C GLU A 216 -39.62 -2.84 -23.79
N THR A 217 -39.29 -2.52 -22.54
CA THR A 217 -40.17 -1.79 -21.64
C THR A 217 -40.07 -0.29 -21.92
N ASP A 218 -41.15 0.45 -21.67
CA ASP A 218 -41.14 1.90 -21.83
C ASP A 218 -40.15 2.59 -20.88
N ASN A 219 -39.87 1.98 -19.72
CA ASN A 219 -38.83 2.45 -18.80
C ASN A 219 -37.44 2.38 -19.44
N LEU A 220 -37.10 1.27 -20.12
CA LEU A 220 -35.81 1.12 -20.79
C LEU A 220 -35.64 2.11 -21.96
N LYS A 221 -36.72 2.40 -22.70
CA LYS A 221 -36.73 3.44 -23.75
C LYS A 221 -36.46 4.83 -23.16
N LYS A 222 -37.12 5.18 -22.05
CA LYS A 222 -36.92 6.47 -21.35
C LYS A 222 -35.50 6.59 -20.79
N GLU A 223 -34.97 5.54 -20.18
CA GLU A 223 -33.60 5.50 -19.66
C GLU A 223 -32.57 5.65 -20.80
N HIS A 224 -32.77 4.98 -21.93
CA HIS A 224 -31.94 5.16 -23.12
C HIS A 224 -31.97 6.60 -23.64
N GLN A 225 -33.17 7.19 -23.78
CA GLN A 225 -33.31 8.55 -24.28
C GLN A 225 -32.64 9.57 -23.34
N PHE A 226 -32.86 9.42 -22.03
CA PHE A 226 -32.22 10.26 -21.02
C PHE A 226 -30.69 10.16 -21.07
N GLY A 227 -30.15 8.92 -21.10
CA GLY A 227 -28.72 8.70 -21.22
C GLY A 227 -28.15 9.29 -22.50
N PHE A 228 -28.84 9.13 -23.63
CA PHE A 228 -28.39 9.66 -24.91
C PHE A 228 -28.31 11.19 -24.89
N ILE A 229 -29.36 11.87 -24.40
CA ILE A 229 -29.38 13.34 -24.32
C ILE A 229 -28.31 13.84 -23.36
N LEU A 230 -28.20 13.25 -22.16
CA LEU A 230 -27.25 13.67 -21.14
C LEU A 230 -25.79 13.52 -21.60
N ILE A 231 -25.42 12.33 -22.09
CA ILE A 231 -24.05 12.03 -22.57
C ILE A 231 -23.72 12.92 -23.79
N THR A 232 -24.69 13.20 -24.67
CA THR A 232 -24.49 14.11 -25.81
C THR A 232 -24.26 15.55 -25.36
N ALA A 233 -25.06 16.05 -24.42
CA ALA A 233 -24.90 17.40 -23.87
C ALA A 233 -23.54 17.56 -23.17
N LEU A 234 -23.10 16.55 -22.43
CA LEU A 234 -21.80 16.56 -21.75
C LEU A 234 -20.63 16.46 -22.73
N ASN A 235 -20.79 15.74 -23.85
CA ASN A 235 -19.83 15.77 -24.95
C ASN A 235 -19.72 17.15 -25.60
N ALA A 236 -20.84 17.84 -25.83
CA ALA A 236 -20.79 19.20 -26.35
C ALA A 236 -20.05 20.14 -25.38
N LEU A 237 -20.34 20.01 -24.08
CA LEU A 237 -19.70 20.81 -23.04
C LEU A 237 -18.18 20.57 -22.95
N ILE A 238 -17.73 19.30 -22.95
CA ILE A 238 -16.29 19.00 -22.87
C ILE A 238 -15.54 19.45 -24.13
N ILE A 239 -16.18 19.41 -25.30
CA ILE A 239 -15.60 19.95 -26.54
C ILE A 239 -15.39 21.46 -26.40
N ILE A 240 -16.42 22.20 -25.97
CA ILE A 240 -16.31 23.64 -25.74
C ILE A 240 -15.21 23.93 -24.73
N PHE A 241 -15.18 23.20 -23.61
CA PHE A 241 -14.15 23.33 -22.60
C PHE A 241 -12.75 23.10 -23.18
N LEU A 242 -12.52 21.99 -23.90
CA LEU A 242 -11.23 21.68 -24.52
C LEU A 242 -10.78 22.76 -25.50
N ILE A 243 -11.69 23.30 -26.31
CA ILE A 243 -11.39 24.41 -27.24
C ILE A 243 -10.95 25.64 -26.43
N THR A 244 -11.71 26.04 -25.41
CA THR A 244 -11.36 27.21 -24.58
C THR A 244 -10.04 27.02 -23.84
N ASP A 245 -9.76 25.80 -23.40
CA ASP A 245 -8.60 25.48 -22.60
C ASP A 245 -7.31 25.42 -23.44
N ILE A 246 -7.39 24.80 -24.63
CA ILE A 246 -6.28 24.75 -25.59
C ILE A 246 -5.98 26.15 -26.15
N THR A 247 -7.01 26.94 -26.51
CA THR A 247 -6.81 28.31 -26.99
C THR A 247 -6.18 29.20 -25.93
N TYR A 248 -6.58 29.05 -24.66
CA TYR A 248 -5.92 29.71 -23.54
C TYR A 248 -4.44 29.31 -23.45
N LEU A 249 -4.12 28.02 -23.50
CA LEU A 249 -2.73 27.55 -23.45
C LEU A 249 -1.86 28.09 -24.58
N LEU A 250 -2.40 28.15 -25.81
CA LEU A 250 -1.67 28.67 -26.97
C LEU A 250 -1.47 30.19 -26.92
N SER A 251 -2.40 30.93 -26.30
CA SER A 251 -2.33 32.39 -26.18
C SER A 251 -1.46 32.86 -25.01
N SER A 252 -1.11 31.95 -24.10
CA SER A 252 -0.40 32.22 -22.85
C SER A 252 1.12 32.35 -23.05
N ASN A 253 1.58 33.38 -23.78
CA ASN A 253 3.02 33.58 -23.99
C ASN A 253 3.77 34.20 -22.79
N ASP A 254 3.06 34.69 -21.75
CA ASP A 254 3.69 35.56 -20.75
C ASP A 254 3.00 35.55 -19.36
N LEU A 255 2.76 34.37 -18.79
CA LEU A 255 2.09 34.28 -17.49
C LEU A 255 3.09 34.29 -16.34
N ARG A 256 3.11 35.41 -15.60
CA ARG A 256 3.78 35.53 -14.30
C ARG A 256 3.50 34.31 -13.44
N ALA A 257 4.56 33.69 -12.96
CA ALA A 257 4.56 32.48 -12.15
C ALA A 257 3.47 32.43 -11.04
N SER A 258 3.17 33.56 -10.40
CA SER A 258 2.18 33.64 -9.33
C SER A 258 0.72 33.42 -9.76
N VAL A 259 0.33 33.77 -10.99
CA VAL A 259 -1.04 33.59 -11.49
C VAL A 259 -1.30 32.12 -11.85
N PHE A 260 -0.28 31.43 -12.35
CA PHE A 260 -0.37 30.02 -12.74
C PHE A 260 -0.60 29.10 -11.52
N SER A 261 0.04 29.36 -10.38
CA SER A 261 -0.03 28.47 -9.20
C SER A 261 -1.45 28.29 -8.65
N ASN A 262 -2.18 29.38 -8.36
CA ASN A 262 -3.53 29.30 -7.78
C ASN A 262 -4.57 28.76 -8.78
N GLN A 263 -4.43 29.09 -10.06
CA GLN A 263 -5.35 28.66 -11.10
C GLN A 263 -5.15 27.19 -11.48
N VAL A 264 -3.90 26.71 -11.49
CA VAL A 264 -3.58 25.30 -11.74
C VAL A 264 -4.04 24.42 -10.58
N HIS A 265 -3.86 24.86 -9.33
CA HIS A 265 -4.28 24.06 -8.17
C HIS A 265 -5.79 23.87 -8.08
N SER A 266 -6.59 24.91 -8.30
CA SER A 266 -8.06 24.78 -8.31
C SER A 266 -8.59 24.13 -9.59
N GLY A 267 -8.00 24.46 -10.74
CA GLY A 267 -8.40 23.94 -12.05
C GLY A 267 -8.16 22.44 -12.20
N ILE A 268 -6.95 21.94 -11.89
CA ILE A 268 -6.64 20.51 -12.03
C ILE A 268 -7.55 19.66 -11.14
N ASN A 269 -7.79 20.07 -9.88
CA ASN A 269 -8.65 19.32 -8.96
C ASN A 269 -10.10 19.21 -9.45
N ALA A 270 -10.65 20.28 -10.02
CA ALA A 270 -12.01 20.27 -10.60
C ALA A 270 -12.11 19.34 -11.82
N LEU A 271 -11.08 19.35 -12.68
CA LEU A 271 -11.02 18.45 -13.85
C LEU A 271 -10.82 16.98 -13.45
N ILE A 272 -10.05 16.74 -12.40
CA ILE A 272 -9.91 15.42 -11.79
C ILE A 272 -11.28 14.89 -11.30
N ALA A 273 -12.03 15.72 -10.57
CA ALA A 273 -13.34 15.36 -10.07
C ALA A 273 -14.35 15.09 -11.20
N SER A 274 -14.29 15.88 -12.29
CA SER A 274 -15.21 15.70 -13.43
C SER A 274 -15.01 14.36 -14.13
N ILE A 275 -13.77 13.84 -14.21
CA ILE A 275 -13.50 12.53 -14.82
C ILE A 275 -14.06 11.39 -13.96
N ILE A 276 -13.97 11.49 -12.63
CA ILE A 276 -14.59 10.49 -11.72
C ILE A 276 -16.10 10.46 -11.94
N ILE A 277 -16.74 11.64 -12.00
CA ILE A 277 -18.18 11.75 -12.27
C ILE A 277 -18.51 11.17 -13.64
N ALA A 278 -17.69 11.41 -14.66
CA ALA A 278 -17.87 10.84 -15.99
C ALA A 278 -17.88 9.30 -15.97
N ILE A 279 -16.94 8.68 -15.24
CA ILE A 279 -16.90 7.22 -15.07
C ILE A 279 -18.16 6.73 -14.35
N ILE A 280 -18.59 7.40 -13.27
CA ILE A 280 -19.81 7.04 -12.53
C ILE A 280 -21.05 7.09 -13.43
N ILE A 281 -21.19 8.11 -14.27
CA ILE A 281 -22.31 8.26 -15.19
C ILE A 281 -22.32 7.11 -16.22
N ILE A 282 -21.16 6.76 -16.78
CA ILE A 282 -21.04 5.62 -17.70
C ILE A 282 -21.40 4.32 -16.97
N LEU A 283 -20.91 4.12 -15.75
CA LEU A 283 -21.23 2.93 -14.96
C LEU A 283 -22.73 2.81 -14.67
N TYR A 284 -23.41 3.92 -14.39
CA TYR A 284 -24.85 3.96 -14.16
C TYR A 284 -25.63 3.49 -15.38
N PHE A 285 -25.40 4.07 -16.55
CA PHE A 285 -26.15 3.71 -17.77
C PHE A 285 -25.79 2.32 -18.29
N PHE A 286 -24.53 1.90 -18.18
CA PHE A 286 -24.08 0.60 -18.69
C PHE A 286 -24.04 -0.48 -17.59
N ARG A 287 -24.90 -0.41 -16.57
CA ARG A 287 -24.96 -1.39 -15.47
C ARG A 287 -25.62 -2.74 -15.81
N GLY A 288 -26.56 -2.76 -16.77
CA GLY A 288 -27.43 -3.91 -17.00
C GLY A 288 -28.09 -3.90 -18.39
N ASP A 289 -29.40 -4.12 -18.45
CA ASP A 289 -30.23 -4.35 -19.64
C ASP A 289 -29.98 -3.37 -20.81
N LEU A 290 -29.65 -2.11 -20.50
CA LEU A 290 -29.34 -1.12 -21.51
C LEU A 290 -28.22 -1.58 -22.46
N ASN A 291 -27.23 -2.34 -21.96
CA ASN A 291 -26.15 -2.93 -22.76
C ASN A 291 -26.65 -3.86 -23.89
N PHE A 292 -27.78 -4.53 -23.67
CA PHE A 292 -28.42 -5.51 -24.56
C PHE A 292 -29.62 -4.93 -25.34
N TYR A 293 -29.91 -3.65 -25.17
CA TYR A 293 -31.00 -2.98 -25.89
C TYR A 293 -30.68 -2.85 -27.39
N LYS A 294 -31.61 -3.28 -28.25
CA LYS A 294 -31.41 -3.38 -29.71
C LYS A 294 -30.99 -2.06 -30.37
N LYS A 295 -31.47 -0.91 -29.86
CA LYS A 295 -31.16 0.43 -30.39
C LYS A 295 -30.01 1.15 -29.66
N ASN A 296 -29.25 0.46 -28.80
CA ASN A 296 -28.18 1.06 -27.99
C ASN A 296 -26.91 1.47 -28.78
N LYS A 297 -26.87 1.28 -30.11
CA LYS A 297 -25.68 1.62 -30.92
C LYS A 297 -25.30 3.10 -30.78
N ASN A 298 -26.28 3.99 -30.82
CA ASN A 298 -26.04 5.44 -30.74
C ASN A 298 -25.54 5.85 -29.36
N LEU A 299 -26.15 5.33 -28.30
CA LEU A 299 -25.72 5.62 -26.94
C LEU A 299 -24.30 5.08 -26.65
N LYS A 300 -23.95 3.88 -27.15
CA LYS A 300 -22.57 3.37 -27.10
C LYS A 300 -21.60 4.28 -27.84
N LEU A 301 -21.96 4.76 -29.04
CA LEU A 301 -21.11 5.67 -29.81
C LEU A 301 -20.83 6.97 -29.05
N VAL A 302 -21.87 7.63 -28.53
CA VAL A 302 -21.71 8.88 -27.77
C VAL A 302 -20.92 8.65 -26.48
N ALA A 303 -21.08 7.49 -25.82
CA ALA A 303 -20.26 7.13 -24.67
C ALA A 303 -18.78 6.90 -25.04
N TYR A 304 -18.47 6.25 -26.16
CA TYR A 304 -17.09 6.10 -26.65
C TYR A 304 -16.47 7.44 -26.99
N THR A 305 -17.20 8.32 -27.67
CA THR A 305 -16.76 9.71 -27.91
C THR A 305 -16.44 10.40 -26.58
N TRP A 306 -17.26 10.20 -25.54
CA TRP A 306 -17.02 10.80 -24.23
C TRP A 306 -15.74 10.27 -23.57
N ILE A 307 -15.49 8.97 -23.63
CA ILE A 307 -14.25 8.38 -23.10
C ILE A 307 -13.02 8.95 -23.82
N ILE A 308 -13.09 9.09 -25.15
CA ILE A 308 -12.01 9.69 -25.95
C ILE A 308 -11.78 11.15 -25.55
N LEU A 309 -12.84 11.95 -25.41
CA LEU A 309 -12.74 13.36 -25.02
C LEU A 309 -12.16 13.51 -23.60
N ASN A 310 -12.53 12.65 -22.65
CA ASN A 310 -11.89 12.64 -21.32
C ASN A 310 -10.41 12.22 -21.40
N THR A 311 -10.04 11.34 -22.33
CA THR A 311 -8.64 10.97 -22.52
C THR A 311 -7.83 12.17 -23.05
N ILE A 312 -8.38 12.92 -24.00
CA ILE A 312 -7.78 14.18 -24.49
C ILE A 312 -7.67 15.21 -23.36
N LEU A 313 -8.70 15.31 -22.51
CA LEU A 313 -8.67 16.16 -21.33
C LEU A 313 -7.53 15.79 -20.38
N VAL A 314 -7.32 14.50 -20.11
CA VAL A 314 -6.20 14.04 -19.28
C VAL A 314 -4.85 14.42 -19.91
N ILE A 315 -4.68 14.23 -21.22
CA ILE A 315 -3.43 14.61 -21.92
C ILE A 315 -3.17 16.12 -21.75
N ASN A 316 -4.20 16.95 -21.87
CA ASN A 316 -4.08 18.39 -21.68
C ASN A 316 -3.65 18.75 -20.24
N ILE A 317 -4.18 18.06 -19.23
CA ILE A 317 -3.74 18.23 -17.83
C ILE A 317 -2.28 17.81 -17.65
N ILE A 318 -1.83 16.72 -18.28
CA ILE A 318 -0.42 16.28 -18.24
C ILE A 318 0.50 17.36 -18.82
N ILE A 319 0.12 18.00 -19.93
CA ILE A 319 0.89 19.09 -20.55
C ILE A 319 1.05 20.24 -19.55
N LYS A 320 -0.05 20.66 -18.90
CA LYS A 320 -0.03 21.74 -17.89
C LYS A 320 0.80 21.39 -16.67
N ASP A 321 0.67 20.18 -16.15
CA ASP A 321 1.45 19.74 -14.98
C ASP A 321 2.94 19.65 -15.33
N THR A 322 3.28 19.22 -16.55
CA THR A 322 4.67 19.22 -17.04
C THR A 322 5.24 20.63 -17.17
N GLN A 323 4.48 21.59 -17.70
CA GLN A 323 4.86 23.00 -17.70
C GLN A 323 5.07 23.52 -16.27
N TYR A 324 4.16 23.17 -15.35
CA TYR A 324 4.26 23.56 -13.95
C TYR A 324 5.50 22.98 -13.27
N ILE A 325 5.84 21.71 -13.54
CA ILE A 325 7.08 21.07 -13.08
C ILE A 325 8.31 21.77 -13.64
N PHE A 326 8.30 22.15 -14.92
CA PHE A 326 9.43 22.81 -15.57
C PHE A 326 9.73 24.19 -14.96
N TYR A 327 8.70 24.99 -14.67
CA TYR A 327 8.90 26.32 -14.09
C TYR A 327 9.19 26.29 -12.58
N PHE A 328 8.51 25.43 -11.82
CA PHE A 328 8.51 25.46 -10.35
C PHE A 328 9.17 24.25 -9.68
N GLY A 329 9.73 23.34 -10.47
CA GLY A 329 10.33 22.10 -10.01
C GLY A 329 9.34 20.97 -9.72
N LEU A 330 9.85 19.82 -9.32
CA LEU A 330 9.11 18.65 -8.90
C LEU A 330 8.74 18.74 -7.41
N THR A 331 7.54 18.28 -7.05
CA THR A 331 7.09 18.11 -5.66
C THR A 331 6.26 16.84 -5.53
N TYR A 332 6.03 16.37 -4.31
CA TYR A 332 5.16 15.22 -4.05
C TYR A 332 3.75 15.42 -4.61
N LYS A 333 3.20 16.64 -4.51
CA LYS A 333 1.87 16.94 -5.04
C LYS A 333 1.81 16.77 -6.56
N ARG A 334 2.83 17.24 -7.29
CA ARG A 334 2.92 17.13 -8.76
C ARG A 334 3.11 15.67 -9.20
N ILE A 335 3.99 14.92 -8.52
CA ILE A 335 4.12 13.46 -8.76
C ILE A 335 2.79 12.74 -8.49
N GLY A 336 2.09 13.10 -7.42
CA GLY A 336 0.78 12.55 -7.09
C GLY A 336 -0.25 12.79 -8.18
N VAL A 337 -0.26 13.98 -8.81
CA VAL A 337 -1.10 14.29 -9.98
C VAL A 337 -0.74 13.38 -11.15
N LEU A 338 0.53 13.21 -11.49
CA LEU A 338 0.95 12.30 -12.59
C LEU A 338 0.51 10.85 -12.35
N VAL A 339 0.69 10.33 -11.12
CA VAL A 339 0.24 8.98 -10.74
C VAL A 339 -1.28 8.86 -10.84
N TYR A 340 -2.01 9.88 -10.39
CA TYR A 340 -3.46 9.93 -10.51
C TYR A 340 -3.93 9.93 -11.97
N LEU A 341 -3.31 10.72 -12.83
CA LEU A 341 -3.65 10.79 -14.25
C LEU A 341 -3.36 9.46 -14.95
N LEU A 342 -2.26 8.77 -14.59
CA LEU A 342 -1.98 7.41 -15.06
C LEU A 342 -3.11 6.44 -14.67
N LEU A 343 -3.52 6.43 -13.39
CA LEU A 343 -4.65 5.62 -12.92
C LEU A 343 -5.95 5.96 -13.66
N THR A 344 -6.16 7.23 -13.96
CA THR A 344 -7.35 7.72 -14.68
C THR A 344 -7.38 7.24 -16.13
N VAL A 345 -6.25 7.30 -16.84
CA VAL A 345 -6.16 6.74 -18.20
C VAL A 345 -6.47 5.25 -18.18
N ILE A 346 -5.91 4.49 -17.24
CA ILE A 346 -6.19 3.07 -17.10
C ILE A 346 -7.67 2.83 -16.75
N GLY A 347 -8.26 3.66 -15.89
CA GLY A 347 -9.68 3.65 -15.56
C GLY A 347 -10.58 3.91 -16.76
N LEU A 348 -10.23 4.86 -17.63
CA LEU A 348 -10.93 5.14 -18.88
C LEU A 348 -10.81 3.98 -19.88
N VAL A 349 -9.61 3.40 -20.03
CA VAL A 349 -9.37 2.24 -20.90
C VAL A 349 -10.16 1.02 -20.40
N THR A 350 -10.16 0.74 -19.10
CA THR A 350 -10.94 -0.37 -18.53
C THR A 350 -12.44 -0.14 -18.65
N THR A 351 -12.91 1.11 -18.54
CA THR A 351 -14.30 1.50 -18.80
C THR A 351 -14.67 1.29 -20.27
N PHE A 352 -13.80 1.63 -21.21
CA PHE A 352 -13.99 1.37 -22.63
C PHE A 352 -14.15 -0.14 -22.90
N ILE A 353 -13.23 -0.96 -22.36
CA ILE A 353 -13.29 -2.43 -22.46
C ILE A 353 -14.59 -2.96 -21.86
N LYS A 354 -15.02 -2.41 -20.71
CA LYS A 354 -16.26 -2.80 -20.05
C LYS A 354 -17.48 -2.62 -20.96
N VAL A 355 -17.59 -1.47 -21.63
CA VAL A 355 -18.72 -1.17 -22.53
C VAL A 355 -18.64 -2.02 -23.81
N LYS A 356 -17.43 -2.22 -24.35
CA LYS A 356 -17.19 -3.02 -25.56
C LYS A 356 -17.49 -4.50 -25.36
N ASP A 357 -16.88 -5.11 -24.35
CA ASP A 357 -16.89 -6.56 -24.11
C ASP A 357 -17.95 -6.98 -23.07
N LEU A 358 -18.91 -6.08 -22.78
CA LEU A 358 -20.04 -6.32 -21.88
C LEU A 358 -19.61 -6.83 -20.49
N LYS A 359 -18.53 -6.25 -19.95
CA LYS A 359 -18.04 -6.61 -18.62
C LYS A 359 -18.93 -5.99 -17.54
N ASN A 360 -19.01 -6.68 -16.41
CA ASN A 360 -19.76 -6.19 -15.26
C ASN A 360 -18.94 -5.16 -14.45
N PHE A 361 -19.56 -4.59 -13.42
CA PHE A 361 -18.88 -3.64 -12.53
C PHE A 361 -17.69 -4.27 -11.80
N TRP A 362 -17.81 -5.53 -11.37
CA TRP A 362 -16.78 -6.23 -10.62
C TRP A 362 -15.49 -6.43 -11.42
N TYR A 363 -15.57 -6.69 -12.72
CA TYR A 363 -14.40 -6.68 -13.61
C TYR A 363 -13.62 -5.36 -13.50
N LEU A 364 -14.32 -4.23 -13.59
CA LEU A 364 -13.68 -2.91 -13.55
C LEU A 364 -13.03 -2.67 -12.19
N PHE A 365 -13.72 -3.03 -11.10
CA PHE A 365 -13.19 -2.89 -9.75
C PHE A 365 -11.95 -3.77 -9.53
N ARG A 366 -11.98 -5.04 -9.99
CA ARG A 366 -10.85 -5.98 -9.92
C ARG A 366 -9.62 -5.48 -10.65
N ILE A 367 -9.75 -5.08 -11.92
CA ILE A 367 -8.61 -4.63 -12.70
C ILE A 367 -8.04 -3.33 -12.12
N ASN A 368 -8.87 -2.34 -11.81
CA ASN A 368 -8.37 -1.07 -11.29
C ASN A 368 -7.75 -1.17 -9.90
N THR A 369 -8.26 -2.05 -9.01
CA THR A 369 -7.64 -2.28 -7.70
C THR A 369 -6.30 -2.99 -7.82
N VAL A 370 -6.15 -3.97 -8.73
CA VAL A 370 -4.86 -4.61 -9.04
C VAL A 370 -3.87 -3.60 -9.63
N THR A 371 -4.34 -2.73 -10.53
CA THR A 371 -3.52 -1.65 -11.10
C THR A 371 -3.03 -0.69 -10.01
N ALA A 372 -3.93 -0.21 -9.14
CA ALA A 372 -3.58 0.69 -8.05
C ALA A 372 -2.59 0.06 -7.07
N PHE A 373 -2.79 -1.21 -6.72
CA PHE A 373 -1.83 -1.97 -5.92
C PHE A 373 -0.47 -2.07 -6.60
N THR A 374 -0.43 -2.41 -7.89
CA THR A 374 0.83 -2.54 -8.64
C THR A 374 1.59 -1.22 -8.69
N ILE A 375 0.90 -0.11 -9.00
CA ILE A 375 1.50 1.23 -9.02
C ILE A 375 2.00 1.63 -7.63
N LEU A 376 1.26 1.29 -6.56
CA LEU A 376 1.72 1.53 -5.19
C LEU A 376 3.02 0.78 -4.88
N ILE A 377 3.11 -0.51 -5.22
CA ILE A 377 4.33 -1.31 -5.00
C ILE A 377 5.50 -0.73 -5.79
N VAL A 378 5.33 -0.46 -7.09
CA VAL A 378 6.38 0.13 -7.93
C VAL A 378 6.82 1.51 -7.42
N SER A 379 5.86 2.35 -7.04
CA SER A 379 6.16 3.69 -6.49
C SER A 379 6.94 3.60 -5.18
N SER A 380 6.69 2.56 -4.38
CA SER A 380 7.37 2.35 -3.09
C SER A 380 8.84 1.93 -3.21
N THR A 381 9.28 1.47 -4.39
CA THR A 381 10.69 1.10 -4.65
C THR A 381 11.53 2.29 -5.11
N ILE A 382 10.94 3.49 -5.20
CA ILE A 382 11.58 4.70 -5.71
C ILE A 382 11.86 5.64 -4.54
N ASN A 383 13.08 6.17 -4.47
CA ASN A 383 13.43 7.24 -3.54
C ASN A 383 12.96 8.60 -4.09
N TRP A 384 11.68 8.91 -3.88
CA TRP A 384 11.07 10.14 -4.39
C TRP A 384 11.77 11.40 -3.90
N ASP A 385 12.24 11.46 -2.64
CA ASP A 385 12.96 12.62 -2.11
C ASP A 385 14.26 12.87 -2.89
N SER A 386 15.01 11.81 -3.19
CA SER A 386 16.23 11.90 -4.00
C SER A 386 15.92 12.35 -5.42
N TYR A 387 14.93 11.74 -6.07
CA TYR A 387 14.54 12.13 -7.44
C TYR A 387 14.07 13.58 -7.52
N ILE A 388 13.22 14.02 -6.58
CA ILE A 388 12.76 15.40 -6.48
C ILE A 388 13.96 16.35 -6.33
N THR A 389 14.90 16.01 -5.45
CA THR A 389 16.07 16.86 -5.17
C THR A 389 16.97 16.97 -6.39
N ILE A 390 17.35 15.84 -6.99
CA ILE A 390 18.22 15.82 -8.18
C ILE A 390 17.56 16.58 -9.34
N TYR A 391 16.27 16.35 -9.58
CA TYR A 391 15.56 17.04 -10.65
C TYR A 391 15.54 18.56 -10.43
N ASN A 392 15.21 19.00 -9.22
CA ASN A 392 15.10 20.43 -8.89
C ASN A 392 16.44 21.15 -8.97
N LEU A 393 17.51 20.54 -8.50
CA LEU A 393 18.85 21.14 -8.54
C LEU A 393 19.37 21.29 -9.98
N ASN A 394 18.99 20.39 -10.90
CA ASN A 394 19.54 20.34 -12.25
C ASN A 394 18.68 21.02 -13.32
N TYR A 395 17.34 21.00 -13.17
CA TYR A 395 16.44 21.36 -14.27
C TYR A 395 15.42 22.44 -13.94
N ALA A 396 15.11 22.70 -12.66
CA ALA A 396 14.05 23.64 -12.30
C ALA A 396 14.50 25.09 -12.51
N LYS A 397 13.73 25.88 -13.26
CA LYS A 397 14.01 27.32 -13.47
C LYS A 397 13.89 28.15 -12.19
N SER A 398 12.86 27.87 -11.39
CA SER A 398 12.66 28.49 -10.09
C SER A 398 12.23 27.42 -9.08
N MET A 399 13.20 26.90 -8.32
CA MET A 399 12.91 25.92 -7.27
C MET A 399 12.71 26.59 -5.91
N ASP A 400 11.77 26.04 -5.13
CA ASP A 400 11.68 26.32 -3.71
C ASP A 400 12.74 25.50 -2.96
N PHE A 401 13.81 26.16 -2.56
CA PHE A 401 14.90 25.50 -1.83
C PHE A 401 14.51 25.08 -0.42
N ASN A 402 13.60 25.82 0.24
CA ASN A 402 13.13 25.46 1.58
C ASN A 402 12.36 24.15 1.53
N TYR A 403 11.54 23.96 0.49
CA TYR A 403 10.87 22.69 0.25
C TYR A 403 11.86 21.51 0.18
N LEU A 404 12.99 21.65 -0.51
CA LEU A 404 14.02 20.60 -0.56
C LEU A 404 14.66 20.30 0.81
N ILE A 405 14.85 21.34 1.63
CA ILE A 405 15.35 21.19 3.00
C ILE A 405 14.32 20.45 3.87
N GLU A 406 13.03 20.74 3.71
CA GLU A 406 11.92 20.15 4.48
C GLU A 406 11.57 18.70 4.09
N LEU A 407 12.03 18.22 2.93
CA LEU A 407 11.91 16.79 2.56
C LEU A 407 12.53 15.89 3.64
N SER A 408 12.25 14.59 3.58
CA SER A 408 12.84 13.65 4.53
C SER A 408 14.37 13.61 4.43
N ASN A 409 15.02 12.91 5.37
CA ASN A 409 16.47 12.78 5.40
C ASN A 409 17.07 12.00 4.22
N ASN A 410 16.23 11.38 3.38
CA ASN A 410 16.66 10.64 2.20
C ASN A 410 17.39 11.46 1.13
N ASN A 411 17.31 12.79 1.18
CA ASN A 411 18.07 13.67 0.29
C ASN A 411 19.26 14.37 0.98
N ALA A 412 19.53 14.09 2.26
CA ALA A 412 20.51 14.85 3.05
C ALA A 412 21.93 14.73 2.48
N PHE A 413 22.35 13.54 2.03
CA PHE A 413 23.63 13.33 1.37
C PHE A 413 23.73 14.08 0.03
N ILE A 414 22.65 14.10 -0.76
CA ILE A 414 22.60 14.78 -2.06
C ILE A 414 22.76 16.29 -1.88
N LEU A 415 22.02 16.88 -0.92
CA LEU A 415 22.14 18.30 -0.61
C LEU A 415 23.53 18.66 -0.07
N LYS A 416 24.15 17.77 0.72
CA LYS A 416 25.50 17.99 1.24
C LYS A 416 26.53 17.99 0.11
N ASN A 417 26.50 16.99 -0.78
CA ASN A 417 27.40 16.95 -1.94
C ASN A 417 27.22 18.17 -2.83
N TYR A 418 25.97 18.58 -3.09
CA TYR A 418 25.69 19.77 -3.89
C TYR A 418 26.24 21.06 -3.27
N LEU A 419 26.18 21.20 -1.94
CA LEU A 419 26.81 22.32 -1.22
C LEU A 419 28.33 22.32 -1.34
N ASP A 420 28.95 21.14 -1.33
CA ASP A 420 30.42 21.04 -1.41
C ASP A 420 30.95 21.35 -2.82
N GLU A 421 30.12 21.12 -3.85
CA GLU A 421 30.44 21.40 -5.27
C GLU A 421 30.06 22.82 -5.72
N ASN A 422 29.17 23.50 -5.00
CA ASN A 422 28.61 24.79 -5.43
C ASN A 422 28.65 25.84 -4.31
N ASN A 423 29.01 27.07 -4.66
CA ASN A 423 28.96 28.20 -3.72
C ASN A 423 27.50 28.64 -3.50
N LEU A 424 26.92 28.22 -2.37
CA LEU A 424 25.59 28.62 -1.94
C LEU A 424 25.65 29.76 -0.91
N ASP A 425 24.58 30.55 -0.88
CA ASP A 425 24.34 31.57 0.17
C ASP A 425 24.44 30.98 1.58
N ASP A 426 24.99 31.76 2.52
CA ASP A 426 25.32 31.33 3.89
C ASP A 426 24.12 30.72 4.61
N LYS A 427 22.92 31.28 4.41
CA LYS A 427 21.69 30.77 5.03
C LYS A 427 21.32 29.39 4.50
N LYS A 428 21.46 29.16 3.20
CA LYS A 428 21.20 27.86 2.56
C LYS A 428 22.23 26.82 2.99
N ALA A 429 23.51 27.19 3.00
CA ALA A 429 24.60 26.35 3.47
C ALA A 429 24.40 25.91 4.93
N LEU A 430 24.03 26.85 5.80
CA LEU A 430 23.75 26.57 7.22
C LEU A 430 22.59 25.58 7.38
N ASN A 431 21.51 25.75 6.62
CA ASN A 431 20.36 24.84 6.69
C ASN A 431 20.71 23.43 6.22
N ILE A 432 21.47 23.28 5.13
CA ILE A 432 21.94 21.97 4.64
C ILE A 432 22.83 21.31 5.70
N ASN A 433 23.82 22.02 6.21
CA ASN A 433 24.74 21.49 7.22
C ASN A 433 23.99 21.10 8.50
N ARG A 434 22.97 21.87 8.92
CA ARG A 434 22.10 21.52 10.05
C ARG A 434 21.31 20.25 9.80
N LYS A 435 20.66 20.11 8.64
CA LYS A 435 19.93 18.90 8.25
C LYS A 435 20.86 17.69 8.23
N PHE A 436 22.00 17.81 7.55
CA PHE A 436 22.99 16.76 7.45
C PHE A 436 23.52 16.33 8.83
N LYS A 437 23.91 17.29 9.69
CA LYS A 437 24.39 17.00 11.04
C LYS A 437 23.33 16.31 11.90
N ASN A 438 22.08 16.75 11.82
CA ASN A 438 20.97 16.12 12.54
C ASN A 438 20.76 14.68 12.06
N TYR A 439 20.78 14.45 10.75
CA TYR A 439 20.64 13.11 10.19
C TYR A 439 21.80 12.18 10.56
N MET A 440 23.04 12.69 10.51
CA MET A 440 24.22 11.93 10.95
C MET A 440 24.15 11.56 12.44
N ARG A 441 23.59 12.43 13.28
CA ARG A 441 23.33 12.13 14.69
C ARG A 441 22.25 11.06 14.84
N GLU A 442 21.17 11.14 14.07
CA GLU A 442 20.11 10.13 14.04
C GLU A 442 20.69 8.76 13.65
N LEU A 443 21.44 8.66 12.55
CA LEU A 443 22.05 7.42 12.09
C LEU A 443 23.02 6.81 13.12
N LYS A 444 23.79 7.64 13.84
CA LYS A 444 24.70 7.16 14.90
C LYS A 444 23.97 6.64 16.14
N ASN A 445 22.78 7.18 16.43
CA ASN A 445 21.99 6.81 17.60
C ASN A 445 21.03 5.64 17.34
N LYS A 446 20.79 5.28 16.08
CA LYS A 446 19.96 4.13 15.70
C LYS A 446 20.58 2.83 16.21
N SER A 447 19.73 1.98 16.77
CA SER A 447 20.10 0.60 17.07
C SER A 447 20.31 -0.20 15.78
N TRP A 448 20.84 -1.42 15.92
CA TRP A 448 20.97 -2.31 14.76
C TRP A 448 19.58 -2.69 14.18
N GLN A 449 18.53 -2.73 15.01
CA GLN A 449 17.15 -3.00 14.58
C GLN A 449 16.58 -1.89 13.71
N GLU A 450 16.91 -0.63 14.02
CA GLU A 450 16.43 0.55 13.29
C GLU A 450 17.32 0.89 12.08
N SER A 451 18.40 0.13 11.88
CA SER A 451 19.38 0.43 10.85
C SER A 451 18.74 0.38 9.45
N GLN A 452 19.22 1.28 8.60
CA GLN A 452 18.89 1.36 7.18
C GLN A 452 20.17 1.37 6.36
N PHE A 453 20.06 1.31 5.04
CA PHE A 453 21.22 1.26 4.15
C PHE A 453 22.22 2.41 4.40
N ASP A 454 21.72 3.61 4.69
CA ASP A 454 22.57 4.77 4.99
C ASP A 454 23.43 4.62 6.26
N ASN A 455 23.06 3.77 7.23
CA ASN A 455 23.91 3.50 8.40
C ASN A 455 25.25 2.88 8.00
N PHE A 456 25.30 2.17 6.87
CA PHE A 456 26.52 1.54 6.37
C PHE A 456 27.46 2.52 5.67
N LYS A 457 26.98 3.72 5.32
CA LYS A 457 27.82 4.80 4.79
C LYS A 457 28.63 5.52 5.87
N LEU A 458 28.36 5.23 7.15
CA LEU A 458 29.08 5.82 8.29
C LEU A 458 30.39 5.09 8.63
N LYS A 459 30.63 3.92 8.04
CA LYS A 459 31.77 3.06 8.35
C LYS A 459 32.99 3.37 7.51
#